data_AF-A0A2N1NN43-F1
#
_entry.id   AF-A0A2N1NN43-F1
#
_cell.length_a   1.000
_cell.length_b   1.000
_cell.length_c   1.000
_cell.angle_alpha   90.00
_cell.angle_beta   90.00
_cell.angle_gamma   90.00
#
_symmetry.space_group_name_H-M   'P 1'
#
loop_
_entity.id
_entity.type
_entity.pdbx_description
1 polymer ?
#
loop_
_entity_poly.entity_id
_entity_poly.type
_entity_poly.pdbx_seq_one_letter_code
_entity_poly.pdbx_strand_id
1 'polypeptide(L)'
;MESLVLIKVKHTNQIFGGYSSIGFNSIGDNVPSLNGFNNSKYYYSSDNFIFSFKNDKDTQNMKISRVRNYDKAIYDYHGTGFGFGFDSLFMYHNQCLYAKNYSRSYENNLNTDLIYEIEEIETFIVTKQ
;
A
#
# COMPACT_ATOMS: atom_id res chain seq x y z
N MET A 1 6.83 -2.98 12.24
CA MET A 1 8.24 -3.07 11.74
C MET A 1 8.26 -2.61 10.31
N GLU A 2 9.36 -2.03 9.82
CA GLU A 2 9.50 -1.66 8.40
C GLU A 2 9.15 -2.87 7.52
N SER A 3 8.23 -2.70 6.58
CA SER A 3 7.66 -3.81 5.79
C SER A 3 7.55 -3.44 4.33
N LEU A 4 7.74 -4.42 3.45
CA LEU A 4 7.53 -4.33 2.00
C LEU A 4 6.51 -5.38 1.58
N VAL A 5 5.58 -5.03 0.70
CA VAL A 5 4.70 -5.98 0.00
C VAL A 5 4.94 -5.90 -1.50
N LEU A 6 4.97 -7.06 -2.14
CA LEU A 6 4.94 -7.23 -3.60
C LEU A 6 3.67 -8.00 -3.97
N ILE A 7 2.94 -7.50 -4.96
CA ILE A 7 1.70 -8.09 -5.45
C ILE A 7 1.78 -8.23 -6.97
N LYS A 8 1.71 -9.47 -7.46
CA LYS A 8 1.51 -9.77 -8.88
C LYS A 8 0.01 -9.95 -9.14
N VAL A 9 -0.50 -9.35 -10.21
CA VAL A 9 -1.93 -9.46 -10.57
C VAL A 9 -2.13 -10.31 -11.80
N LYS A 10 -3.25 -11.04 -11.86
CA LYS A 10 -3.56 -11.95 -12.98
C LYS A 10 -3.74 -11.21 -14.30
N HIS A 11 -3.61 -11.95 -15.40
CA HIS A 11 -3.85 -11.53 -16.79
C HIS A 11 -2.95 -10.41 -17.31
N THR A 12 -2.06 -9.89 -16.48
CA THR A 12 -1.07 -8.88 -16.83
C THR A 12 0.28 -9.27 -16.23
N ASN A 13 1.36 -8.66 -16.70
CA ASN A 13 2.65 -8.78 -16.01
C ASN A 13 2.80 -7.71 -14.90
N GLN A 14 1.76 -6.93 -14.62
CA GLN A 14 1.84 -5.82 -13.70
C GLN A 14 2.11 -6.31 -12.27
N ILE A 15 3.09 -5.67 -11.65
CA ILE A 15 3.40 -5.80 -10.23
C ILE A 15 3.08 -4.47 -9.58
N PHE A 16 2.47 -4.55 -8.40
CA PHE A 16 2.27 -3.45 -7.47
C PHE A 16 3.02 -3.76 -6.18
N GLY A 17 3.27 -2.72 -5.40
CA GLY A 17 3.84 -2.91 -4.08
C GLY A 17 3.81 -1.66 -3.25
N GLY A 18 4.21 -1.83 -2.00
CA GLY A 18 4.29 -0.73 -1.07
C GLY A 18 5.28 -1.02 0.03
N TYR A 19 6.01 0.02 0.41
CA TYR A 19 6.87 0.05 1.57
C TYR A 19 6.23 0.91 2.66
N SER A 20 6.20 0.37 3.88
CA SER A 20 5.78 1.10 5.07
C SER A 20 6.89 1.08 6.11
N SER A 21 7.33 2.25 6.58
CA SER A 21 8.34 2.34 7.64
C SER A 21 7.79 1.92 9.02
N ILE A 22 6.47 1.92 9.18
CA ILE A 22 5.78 1.49 10.40
C ILE A 22 5.24 0.06 10.30
N GLY A 23 5.23 -0.51 9.09
CA GLY A 23 4.59 -1.77 8.75
C GLY A 23 3.13 -1.60 8.33
N PHE A 24 2.47 -2.71 7.98
CA PHE A 24 1.05 -2.73 7.60
C PHE A 24 0.30 -3.98 8.10
N ASN A 25 1.02 -5.00 8.60
CA ASN A 25 0.45 -6.23 9.19
C ASN A 25 0.44 -6.22 10.73
N SER A 26 1.33 -5.41 11.32
CA SER A 26 1.60 -5.35 12.76
C SER A 26 2.20 -3.99 13.09
N ILE A 27 1.31 -3.00 13.20
CA ILE A 27 1.68 -1.64 13.55
C ILE A 27 1.80 -1.58 15.08
N GLY A 28 2.92 -1.05 15.57
CA GLY A 28 3.16 -0.97 17.01
C GLY A 28 2.28 0.08 17.69
N ASP A 29 1.90 -0.15 18.94
CA ASP A 29 1.03 0.75 19.72
C ASP A 29 1.61 2.17 19.92
N ASN A 30 2.92 2.32 19.73
CA ASN A 30 3.63 3.59 19.87
C ASN A 30 3.58 4.48 18.63
N VAL A 31 2.96 4.02 17.53
CA VAL A 31 2.83 4.82 16.30
C VAL A 31 1.67 5.80 16.46
N PRO A 32 1.87 7.11 16.21
CA PRO A 32 0.78 8.09 16.26
C PRO A 32 -0.37 7.66 15.34
N SER A 33 -1.59 7.69 15.87
CA SER A 33 -2.78 7.25 15.15
C SER A 33 -3.96 8.18 15.36
N LEU A 34 -4.87 8.17 14.38
CA LEU A 34 -6.14 8.90 14.39
C LEU A 34 -7.27 7.90 14.17
N ASN A 35 -8.41 8.12 14.81
CA ASN A 35 -9.60 7.31 14.57
C ASN A 35 -10.12 7.55 13.14
N GLY A 36 -10.41 6.45 12.44
CA GLY A 36 -11.14 6.47 11.18
C GLY A 36 -12.62 6.09 11.36
N PHE A 37 -13.26 5.64 10.28
CA PHE A 37 -14.65 5.18 10.30
C PHE A 37 -14.76 3.72 10.76
N ASN A 38 -15.87 3.33 11.40
CA ASN A 38 -16.16 1.93 11.76
C ASN A 38 -15.00 1.22 12.49
N ASN A 39 -14.47 1.85 13.54
CA ASN A 39 -13.34 1.35 14.35
C ASN A 39 -12.03 1.13 13.57
N SER A 40 -11.87 1.74 12.39
CA SER A 40 -10.58 1.81 11.71
C SER A 40 -9.66 2.83 12.38
N LYS A 41 -8.37 2.73 12.04
CA LYS A 41 -7.35 3.71 12.42
C LYS A 41 -6.56 4.16 11.21
N TYR A 42 -6.17 5.42 11.23
CA TYR A 42 -5.08 5.91 10.41
C TYR A 42 -3.81 5.95 11.22
N TYR A 43 -2.68 5.64 10.60
CA TYR A 43 -1.37 5.72 11.22
C TYR A 43 -0.45 6.66 10.47
N TYR A 44 0.33 7.40 11.27
CA TYR A 44 1.29 8.37 10.78
C TYR A 44 2.53 7.71 10.18
N SER A 45 2.93 8.13 8.98
CA SER A 45 4.27 7.90 8.45
C SER A 45 4.64 8.91 7.36
N SER A 46 5.87 9.41 7.39
CA SER A 46 6.45 10.29 6.37
C SER A 46 7.15 9.54 5.23
N ASP A 47 7.52 8.28 5.47
CA ASP A 47 8.51 7.57 4.62
C ASP A 47 7.89 6.43 3.82
N ASN A 48 6.56 6.37 3.79
CA ASN A 48 5.83 5.36 3.02
C ASN A 48 5.82 5.71 1.52
N PHE A 49 5.90 4.68 0.69
CA PHE A 49 5.70 4.82 -0.74
C PHE A 49 5.07 3.56 -1.30
N ILE A 50 4.27 3.74 -2.34
CA ILE A 50 3.72 2.67 -3.17
C ILE A 50 4.37 2.73 -4.55
N PHE A 51 4.38 1.61 -5.27
CA PHE A 51 4.99 1.53 -6.58
C PHE A 51 4.30 0.53 -7.50
N SER A 52 4.59 0.63 -8.79
CA SER A 52 4.22 -0.37 -9.78
C SER A 52 5.19 -0.42 -10.96
N PHE A 53 5.35 -1.61 -11.55
CA PHE A 53 6.17 -1.88 -12.74
C PHE A 53 5.65 -3.12 -13.47
N LYS A 54 5.95 -3.28 -14.77
CA LYS A 54 5.41 -4.39 -15.57
C LYS A 54 6.25 -5.66 -15.62
N ASN A 55 7.56 -5.60 -15.46
CA ASN A 55 8.45 -6.77 -15.45
C ASN A 55 9.87 -6.33 -15.11
N ASP A 56 10.78 -7.30 -15.09
CA ASP A 56 12.22 -7.15 -14.89
C ASP A 56 12.90 -6.17 -15.86
N LYS A 57 12.28 -5.89 -17.03
CA LYS A 57 12.80 -4.92 -18.01
C LYS A 57 12.27 -3.51 -17.80
N ASP A 58 11.33 -3.32 -16.90
CA ASP A 58 10.64 -2.05 -16.69
C ASP A 58 11.27 -1.20 -15.57
N THR A 59 12.58 -1.01 -15.63
CA THR A 59 13.30 -0.12 -14.69
C THR A 59 13.12 1.37 -15.02
N GLN A 60 12.68 1.69 -16.24
CA GLN A 60 12.52 3.06 -16.74
C GLN A 60 11.10 3.61 -16.54
N ASN A 61 10.06 2.76 -16.55
CA ASN A 61 8.67 3.20 -16.33
C ASN A 61 8.12 2.77 -14.98
N MET A 62 9.01 2.35 -14.05
CA MET A 62 8.62 2.14 -12.67
C MET A 62 8.02 3.44 -12.14
N LYS A 63 6.80 3.32 -11.60
CA LYS A 63 6.11 4.41 -10.95
C LYS A 63 6.32 4.28 -9.46
N ILE A 64 6.77 5.35 -8.81
CA ILE A 64 6.81 5.48 -7.37
C ILE A 64 5.87 6.62 -6.99
N SER A 65 4.98 6.37 -6.04
CA SER A 65 4.09 7.36 -5.47
C SER A 65 4.35 7.44 -3.98
N ARG A 66 4.80 8.61 -3.53
CA ARG A 66 5.12 8.86 -2.12
C ARG A 66 3.90 9.31 -1.35
N VAL A 67 3.88 9.00 -0.05
CA VAL A 67 2.86 9.53 0.85
C VAL A 67 2.90 11.06 0.84
N ARG A 68 1.71 11.68 0.78
CA ARG A 68 1.50 13.13 0.84
C ARG A 68 0.83 13.56 2.14
N ASN A 69 -0.14 12.76 2.60
CA ASN A 69 -0.81 13.00 3.86
C ASN A 69 -0.26 12.02 4.90
N TYR A 70 0.73 12.48 5.67
CA TYR A 70 1.45 11.62 6.61
C TYR A 70 0.54 11.06 7.69
N ASP A 71 -0.44 11.83 8.17
CA ASP A 71 -1.43 11.39 9.17
C ASP A 71 -2.36 10.28 8.65
N LYS A 72 -2.37 10.03 7.33
CA LYS A 72 -3.18 9.01 6.66
C LYS A 72 -2.32 8.08 5.81
N ALA A 73 -1.11 7.78 6.26
CA ALA A 73 -0.16 6.97 5.52
C ALA A 73 -0.60 5.50 5.43
N ILE A 74 -1.07 4.93 6.54
CA ILE A 74 -1.66 3.59 6.58
C ILE A 74 -3.08 3.69 7.12
N TYR A 75 -4.01 3.00 6.47
CA TYR A 75 -5.37 2.80 6.94
C TYR A 75 -5.55 1.33 7.34
N ASP A 76 -5.83 1.12 8.62
CA ASP A 76 -6.05 -0.17 9.22
C ASP A 76 -7.55 -0.36 9.46
N TYR A 77 -8.12 -1.33 8.77
CA TYR A 77 -9.54 -1.63 8.83
C TYR A 77 -9.75 -3.13 8.81
N HIS A 78 -10.72 -3.60 9.57
CA HIS A 78 -11.04 -5.01 9.64
C HIS A 78 -11.35 -5.58 8.25
N GLY A 79 -10.62 -6.63 7.87
CA GLY A 79 -10.80 -7.34 6.59
C GLY A 79 -9.95 -6.81 5.44
N THR A 80 -9.11 -5.81 5.65
CA THR A 80 -8.00 -5.51 4.73
C THR A 80 -6.78 -6.36 5.09
N GLY A 81 -5.98 -6.73 4.07
CA GLY A 81 -4.66 -7.30 4.34
C GLY A 81 -3.57 -6.23 4.50
N PHE A 82 -3.72 -5.12 3.79
CA PHE A 82 -2.95 -3.89 3.96
C PHE A 82 -3.76 -2.73 3.36
N GLY A 83 -3.48 -1.50 3.83
CA GLY A 83 -4.08 -0.29 3.30
C GLY A 83 -3.09 0.87 3.29
N PHE A 84 -2.42 1.09 2.15
CA PHE A 84 -1.65 2.31 1.94
C PHE A 84 -2.63 3.44 1.63
N GLY A 85 -2.80 4.33 2.60
CA GLY A 85 -3.91 5.28 2.62
C GLY A 85 -5.25 4.55 2.68
N PHE A 86 -6.33 5.33 2.71
CA PHE A 86 -7.69 4.76 2.70
C PHE A 86 -7.97 4.00 1.41
N ASP A 87 -7.55 4.55 0.27
CA ASP A 87 -7.90 4.04 -1.05
C ASP A 87 -6.75 4.07 -2.07
N SER A 88 -5.52 4.38 -1.64
CA SER A 88 -4.39 4.58 -2.56
C SER A 88 -3.88 3.27 -3.13
N LEU A 89 -3.58 2.30 -2.26
CA LEU A 89 -3.30 0.91 -2.65
C LEU A 89 -3.69 -0.01 -1.49
N PHE A 90 -4.70 -0.86 -1.68
CA PHE A 90 -5.19 -1.71 -0.60
C PHE A 90 -5.69 -3.07 -1.11
N MET A 91 -5.61 -4.07 -0.24
CA MET A 91 -6.20 -5.38 -0.47
C MET A 91 -7.44 -5.54 0.40
N TYR A 92 -8.56 -5.89 -0.21
CA TYR A 92 -9.84 -6.08 0.47
C TYR A 92 -10.67 -7.15 -0.23
N HIS A 93 -11.41 -7.97 0.52
CA HIS A 93 -12.32 -9.04 0.04
C HIS A 93 -11.78 -9.97 -1.07
N ASN A 94 -11.76 -11.30 -0.83
CA ASN A 94 -11.34 -12.30 -1.84
C ASN A 94 -9.99 -12.00 -2.53
N GLN A 95 -9.06 -11.34 -1.83
CA GLN A 95 -7.74 -10.99 -2.36
C GLN A 95 -7.81 -10.09 -3.62
N CYS A 96 -8.77 -9.16 -3.66
CA CYS A 96 -8.80 -8.12 -4.69
C CYS A 96 -7.87 -6.96 -4.30
N LEU A 97 -7.07 -6.50 -5.27
CA LEU A 97 -6.20 -5.33 -5.15
C LEU A 97 -6.87 -4.11 -5.77
N TYR A 98 -6.86 -3.00 -5.05
CA TYR A 98 -7.44 -1.73 -5.48
C TYR A 98 -6.35 -0.65 -5.55
N ALA A 99 -6.30 0.11 -6.65
CA ALA A 99 -5.36 1.22 -6.85
C ALA A 99 -6.09 2.46 -7.39
N LYS A 100 -6.63 3.31 -6.49
CA LYS A 100 -7.56 4.41 -6.83
C LYS A 100 -7.11 5.79 -6.33
N ASN A 101 -6.68 5.91 -5.08
CA ASN A 101 -6.14 7.15 -4.52
C ASN A 101 -7.05 8.40 -4.64
N TYR A 102 -8.37 8.29 -4.51
CA TYR A 102 -9.26 9.46 -4.52
C TYR A 102 -9.06 10.35 -3.30
N SER A 103 -8.69 9.77 -2.16
CA SER A 103 -8.35 10.51 -0.93
C SER A 103 -7.11 11.38 -1.06
N ARG A 104 -6.28 11.14 -2.10
CA ARG A 104 -4.99 11.82 -2.35
C ARG A 104 -4.02 11.77 -1.18
N SER A 105 -4.09 10.72 -0.35
CA SER A 105 -3.10 10.47 0.70
C SER A 105 -1.71 10.18 0.13
N TYR A 106 -1.62 9.78 -1.14
CA TYR A 106 -0.38 9.54 -1.87
C TYR A 106 -0.35 10.34 -3.19
N GLU A 107 0.79 10.43 -3.85
CA GLU A 107 0.91 10.96 -5.22
C GLU A 107 0.02 10.19 -6.22
N ASN A 108 -0.59 10.90 -7.19
CA ASN A 108 -1.64 10.32 -8.02
C ASN A 108 -1.16 9.64 -9.32
N ASN A 109 0.13 9.30 -9.41
CA ASN A 109 0.73 8.69 -10.60
C ASN A 109 0.53 7.15 -10.70
N LEU A 110 0.02 6.51 -9.64
CA LEU A 110 -0.29 5.07 -9.57
C LEU A 110 -1.78 4.71 -9.63
N ASN A 111 -2.67 5.70 -9.62
CA ASN A 111 -4.09 5.47 -9.74
C ASN A 111 -4.40 4.86 -11.11
N THR A 112 -5.06 3.70 -11.11
CA THR A 112 -5.55 3.06 -12.34
C THR A 112 -7.07 3.01 -12.42
N ASP A 113 -7.77 3.33 -11.34
CA ASP A 113 -9.22 3.20 -11.20
C ASP A 113 -9.75 1.77 -11.46
N LEU A 114 -8.90 0.77 -11.26
CA LEU A 114 -9.19 -0.64 -11.54
C LEU A 114 -9.14 -1.47 -10.25
N ILE A 115 -9.80 -2.61 -10.32
CA ILE A 115 -9.73 -3.69 -9.34
C ILE A 115 -9.02 -4.86 -10.03
N TYR A 116 -8.02 -5.42 -9.37
CA TYR A 116 -7.24 -6.54 -9.90
C TYR A 116 -7.44 -7.79 -9.06
N GLU A 117 -7.47 -8.94 -9.71
CA GLU A 117 -7.32 -10.22 -9.04
C GLU A 117 -5.83 -10.48 -8.76
N ILE A 118 -5.51 -10.80 -7.50
CA ILE A 118 -4.14 -11.15 -7.11
C ILE A 118 -3.80 -12.54 -7.63
N GLU A 119 -2.62 -12.67 -8.23
CA GLU A 119 -2.00 -13.95 -8.60
C GLU A 119 -1.08 -14.43 -7.47
N GLU A 120 -0.26 -13.53 -6.95
CA GLU A 120 0.75 -13.82 -5.93
C GLU A 120 0.98 -12.60 -5.04
N ILE A 121 1.25 -12.86 -3.76
CA ILE A 121 1.59 -11.84 -2.77
C ILE A 121 2.77 -12.32 -1.91
N GLU A 122 3.78 -11.47 -1.81
CA GLU A 122 4.95 -11.68 -0.96
C GLU A 122 5.11 -10.51 0.00
N THR A 123 5.51 -10.81 1.24
CA THR A 123 5.76 -9.78 2.25
C THR A 123 7.13 -9.98 2.88
N PHE A 124 7.81 -8.86 3.12
CA PHE A 124 9.17 -8.84 3.65
C PHE A 124 9.25 -7.88 4.82
N ILE A 125 10.01 -8.27 5.85
CA ILE A 125 10.43 -7.35 6.91
C ILE A 125 11.74 -6.72 6.44
N VAL A 126 11.80 -5.39 6.48
CA VAL A 126 13.00 -4.63 6.13
C VAL A 126 13.81 -4.40 7.39
N THR A 127 15.09 -4.77 7.35
CA THR A 127 16.03 -4.54 8.45
C THR A 127 17.18 -3.68 7.94
N LYS A 128 17.60 -2.70 8.75
CA LYS A 128 18.76 -1.86 8.42
C LYS A 128 20.02 -2.67 8.70
N GLN A 129 20.96 -2.64 7.75
CA GLN A 129 22.33 -3.13 7.95
C GLN A 129 23.14 -2.12 8.77
#